data_AF-A0A9W8PFZ1-F1
#
_entry.id   AF-A0A9W8PFZ1-F1
#
_cell.length_a   1.000
_cell.length_b   1.000
_cell.length_c   1.000
_cell.angle_alpha   90.00
_cell.angle_beta   90.00
_cell.angle_gamma   90.00
#
_symmetry.space_group_name_H-M   'P 1'
#
loop_
_entity.id
_entity.type
_entity.pdbx_description
1 polymer ?
#
loop_
_entity_poly.entity_id
_entity_poly.type
_entity_poly.pdbx_seq_one_letter_code
_entity_poly.pdbx_strand_id
1 'polypeptide(L)'
;MDSYKIVDFIEAKYPEPSVHLNDPMQSRLRASMVKFMTQMTPIYVPGVAKNILGDKSIDFFLATRQEDVGMPLYEYGEKNSPGALDRAEPFAREITKLLKENSSGPYFLGDTEVLEKTGDADVHTRFLEGLSAWTKRND
;
A
#
# COMPACT_ATOMS: atom_id res chain seq x y z
N MET A 1 6.79 -12.74 -9.73
CA MET A 1 7.79 -11.68 -9.96
C MET A 1 8.03 -11.00 -8.62
N ASP A 2 9.28 -10.89 -8.20
CA ASP A 2 9.65 -10.31 -6.91
C ASP A 2 10.07 -8.86 -7.14
N SER A 3 9.25 -7.90 -6.70
CA SER A 3 9.51 -6.47 -6.92
C SER A 3 10.79 -6.00 -6.22
N TYR A 4 11.22 -6.65 -5.13
CA TYR A 4 12.47 -6.29 -4.45
C TYR A 4 13.69 -6.63 -5.30
N LYS A 5 13.68 -7.79 -5.99
CA LYS A 5 14.77 -8.14 -6.91
C LYS A 5 14.88 -7.19 -8.09
N ILE A 6 13.75 -6.64 -8.54
CA ILE A 6 13.74 -5.62 -9.60
C ILE A 6 14.39 -4.34 -9.10
N VAL A 7 14.04 -3.92 -7.88
CA VAL A 7 14.63 -2.75 -7.23
C VAL A 7 16.14 -2.91 -7.03
N ASP A 8 16.59 -4.05 -6.50
CA ASP A 8 18.03 -4.32 -6.30
C ASP A 8 18.79 -4.21 -7.62
N PHE A 9 18.21 -4.70 -8.71
CA PHE A 9 18.78 -4.57 -10.04
C PHE A 9 18.79 -3.11 -10.54
N ILE A 10 17.72 -2.34 -10.29
CA ILE A 10 17.64 -0.93 -10.67
C ILE A 10 18.71 -0.12 -9.91
N GLU A 11 18.81 -0.27 -8.59
CA GLU A 11 19.81 0.42 -7.74
C GLU A 11 21.25 0.07 -8.16
N ALA A 12 21.52 -1.19 -8.50
CA ALA A 12 22.85 -1.59 -8.98
C ALA A 12 23.19 -1.00 -10.36
N LYS A 13 22.20 -0.88 -11.24
CA LYS A 13 22.39 -0.40 -12.61
C LYS A 13 22.35 1.13 -12.73
N TYR A 14 21.54 1.77 -11.91
CA TYR A 14 21.28 3.21 -11.88
C TYR A 14 21.34 3.67 -10.42
N PRO A 15 22.55 3.90 -9.87
CA PRO A 15 22.73 4.21 -8.45
C PRO A 15 22.18 5.58 -8.07
N GLU A 16 22.06 6.49 -9.04
CA GLU A 16 21.49 7.81 -8.85
C GLU A 16 20.38 8.06 -9.88
N PRO A 17 19.19 8.51 -9.46
CA PRO A 17 18.77 8.67 -8.07
C PRO A 17 18.44 7.35 -7.36
N SER A 18 18.89 7.17 -6.11
CA SER A 18 18.55 5.97 -5.31
C SER A 18 17.07 5.93 -4.90
N VAL A 19 16.48 4.75 -4.68
CA VAL A 19 15.11 4.62 -4.13
C VAL A 19 15.11 4.25 -2.65
N HIS A 20 16.29 4.08 -2.03
CA HIS A 20 16.49 3.86 -0.60
C HIS A 20 15.68 2.69 -0.01
N LEU A 21 15.34 1.68 -0.83
CA LEU A 21 14.44 0.60 -0.41
C LEU A 21 15.07 -0.41 0.56
N ASN A 22 16.38 -0.30 0.79
CA ASN A 22 17.12 -1.05 1.83
C ASN A 22 17.22 -0.29 3.17
N ASP A 23 16.59 0.89 3.29
CA ASP A 23 16.54 1.63 4.55
C ASP A 23 15.80 0.81 5.64
N PRO A 24 16.27 0.79 6.90
CA PRO A 24 15.59 0.10 8.01
C PRO A 24 14.11 0.46 8.18
N MET A 25 13.71 1.69 7.80
CA MET A 25 12.32 2.16 7.78
C MET A 25 11.43 1.27 6.91
N GLN A 26 11.93 0.77 5.78
CA GLN A 26 11.15 -0.07 4.87
C GLN A 26 10.74 -1.39 5.54
N SER A 27 11.64 -2.01 6.29
CA SER A 27 11.34 -3.25 7.01
C SER A 27 10.35 -3.01 8.16
N ARG A 28 10.46 -1.88 8.86
CA ARG A 28 9.53 -1.47 9.93
C ARG A 28 8.13 -1.19 9.37
N LEU A 29 8.04 -0.46 8.28
CA LEU A 29 6.77 -0.20 7.57
C LEU A 29 6.13 -1.51 7.11
N ARG A 30 6.91 -2.41 6.49
CA ARG A 30 6.41 -3.69 5.96
C ARG A 30 5.78 -4.55 7.05
N ALA A 31 6.34 -4.57 8.25
CA ALA A 31 5.83 -5.35 9.37
C ALA A 31 4.38 -4.98 9.76
N SER A 32 4.03 -3.70 9.72
CA SER A 32 2.65 -3.24 9.97
C SER A 32 1.78 -3.27 8.70
N MET A 33 2.35 -2.93 7.54
CA MET A 33 1.65 -2.93 6.25
C MET A 33 1.11 -4.32 5.89
N VAL A 34 1.87 -5.39 6.09
CA VAL A 34 1.40 -6.76 5.82
C VAL A 34 0.19 -7.11 6.68
N LYS A 35 0.18 -6.70 7.95
CA LYS A 35 -0.95 -6.96 8.86
C LYS A 35 -2.18 -6.16 8.44
N PHE A 36 -1.99 -4.87 8.13
CA PHE A 36 -3.04 -4.01 7.60
C PHE A 36 -3.68 -4.61 6.33
N MET A 37 -2.86 -4.93 5.33
CA MET A 37 -3.33 -5.46 4.05
C MET A 37 -4.01 -6.82 4.20
N THR A 38 -3.51 -7.68 5.09
CA THR A 38 -4.15 -8.97 5.41
C THR A 38 -5.58 -8.80 5.92
N GLN A 39 -5.83 -7.80 6.78
CA GLN A 39 -7.19 -7.52 7.26
C GLN A 39 -8.10 -6.97 6.15
N MET A 40 -7.52 -6.27 5.17
CA MET A 40 -8.27 -5.68 4.05
C MET A 40 -8.52 -6.66 2.89
N THR A 41 -7.82 -7.80 2.83
CA THR A 41 -7.98 -8.86 1.82
C THR A 41 -9.43 -9.19 1.47
N PRO A 42 -10.36 -9.43 2.43
CA PRO A 42 -11.74 -9.75 2.10
C PRO A 42 -12.51 -8.62 1.41
N ILE A 43 -12.04 -7.38 1.48
CA ILE A 43 -12.64 -6.25 0.77
C ILE A 43 -12.07 -6.16 -0.64
N TYR A 44 -10.75 -5.98 -0.79
CA TYR A 44 -10.20 -5.60 -2.08
C TYR A 44 -10.02 -6.79 -3.04
N VAL A 45 -9.71 -8.00 -2.56
CA VAL A 45 -9.47 -9.14 -3.47
C VAL A 45 -10.74 -9.57 -4.19
N PRO A 46 -11.91 -9.71 -3.53
CA PRO A 46 -13.17 -9.92 -4.24
C PRO A 46 -13.54 -8.73 -5.14
N GLY A 47 -13.24 -7.49 -4.71
CA GLY A 47 -13.46 -6.29 -5.50
C GLY A 47 -12.66 -6.27 -6.81
N VAL A 48 -11.42 -6.75 -6.80
CA VAL A 48 -10.58 -6.92 -8.01
C VAL A 48 -11.23 -7.88 -8.99
N ALA A 49 -11.67 -9.04 -8.50
CA ALA A 49 -12.36 -10.04 -9.33
C ALA A 49 -13.66 -9.48 -9.93
N LYS A 50 -14.46 -8.77 -9.12
CA LYS A 50 -15.78 -8.28 -9.52
C LYS A 50 -15.74 -7.10 -10.47
N ASN A 51 -14.80 -6.17 -10.28
CA ASN A 51 -14.88 -4.83 -10.89
C ASN A 51 -13.72 -4.52 -11.85
N ILE A 52 -12.63 -5.29 -11.83
CA ILE A 52 -11.39 -4.93 -12.56
C ILE A 52 -11.01 -5.99 -13.59
N LEU A 53 -11.08 -7.27 -13.21
CA LEU A 53 -10.64 -8.34 -14.10
C LEU A 53 -11.67 -8.61 -15.20
N GLY A 54 -11.17 -8.79 -16.42
CA GLY A 54 -11.97 -9.27 -17.55
C GLY A 54 -11.98 -10.79 -17.65
N ASP A 55 -12.78 -11.30 -18.58
CA ASP A 55 -13.08 -12.72 -18.78
C ASP A 55 -11.84 -13.62 -18.93
N LYS A 56 -10.75 -13.08 -19.50
CA LYS A 56 -9.51 -13.86 -19.71
C LYS A 56 -8.77 -14.24 -18.43
N SER A 57 -9.01 -13.51 -17.33
CA SER A 57 -8.26 -13.70 -16.08
C SER A 57 -9.13 -14.14 -14.92
N ILE A 58 -10.46 -14.03 -15.05
CA ILE A 58 -11.37 -14.24 -13.92
C ILE A 58 -11.35 -15.69 -13.42
N ASP A 59 -11.37 -16.68 -14.32
CA ASP A 59 -11.42 -18.10 -13.92
C ASP A 59 -10.17 -18.52 -13.15
N PHE A 60 -8.99 -18.17 -13.68
CA PHE A 60 -7.73 -18.43 -13.00
C PHE A 60 -7.65 -17.71 -11.65
N PHE A 61 -8.09 -16.45 -11.59
CA PHE A 61 -8.06 -15.67 -10.36
C PHE A 61 -9.01 -16.23 -9.30
N LEU A 62 -10.22 -16.64 -9.66
CA LEU A 62 -11.17 -17.23 -8.71
C LEU A 62 -10.67 -18.58 -8.19
N ALA A 63 -10.16 -19.45 -9.07
CA ALA A 63 -9.67 -20.78 -8.69
C ALA A 63 -8.52 -20.68 -7.67
N THR A 64 -7.49 -19.90 -7.98
CA THR A 64 -6.32 -19.75 -7.10
C THR A 64 -6.65 -19.04 -5.79
N ARG A 65 -7.57 -18.08 -5.79
CA ARG A 65 -7.94 -17.35 -4.57
C ARG A 65 -8.83 -18.20 -3.67
N GLN A 66 -9.63 -19.09 -4.25
CA GLN A 66 -10.36 -20.10 -3.51
C GLN A 66 -9.40 -21.08 -2.82
N GLU A 67 -8.30 -21.48 -3.47
CA GLU A 67 -7.25 -22.29 -2.84
C GLU A 67 -6.62 -21.55 -1.64
N ASP A 68 -6.34 -20.25 -1.80
CA ASP A 68 -5.72 -19.42 -0.75
C ASP A 68 -6.63 -19.25 0.49
N VAL A 69 -7.95 -19.04 0.28
CA VAL A 69 -8.89 -18.71 1.37
C VAL A 69 -9.76 -19.90 1.82
N GLY A 70 -9.69 -21.03 1.12
CA GLY A 70 -10.40 -22.27 1.44
C GLY A 70 -11.91 -22.26 1.18
N MET A 71 -12.43 -21.23 0.50
CA MET A 71 -13.87 -21.11 0.16
C MET A 71 -14.07 -20.21 -1.07
N PRO A 72 -15.25 -20.20 -1.71
CA PRO A 72 -15.52 -19.32 -2.83
C PRO A 72 -15.22 -17.85 -2.51
N LEU A 73 -14.45 -17.17 -3.37
CA LEU A 73 -13.90 -15.84 -3.07
C LEU A 73 -14.97 -14.79 -2.71
N TYR A 74 -16.13 -14.83 -3.36
CA TYR A 74 -17.23 -13.90 -3.05
C TYR A 74 -17.88 -14.20 -1.69
N GLU A 75 -18.01 -15.47 -1.32
CA GLU A 75 -18.50 -15.88 0.00
C GLU A 75 -17.50 -15.49 1.10
N TYR A 76 -16.20 -15.64 0.82
CA TYR A 76 -15.14 -15.15 1.70
C TYR A 76 -15.28 -13.63 1.94
N GLY A 77 -15.52 -12.86 0.87
CA GLY A 77 -15.75 -11.42 0.95
C GLY A 77 -16.95 -11.06 1.83
N GLU A 78 -18.11 -11.65 1.59
CA GLU A 78 -19.34 -11.42 2.36
C GLU A 78 -19.15 -11.72 3.86
N LYS A 79 -18.53 -12.86 4.19
CA LYS A 79 -18.35 -13.31 5.58
C LYS A 79 -17.30 -12.49 6.35
N ASN A 80 -16.23 -12.07 5.67
CA ASN A 80 -15.05 -11.52 6.34
C ASN A 80 -14.88 -10.01 6.14
N SER A 81 -15.59 -9.36 5.22
CA SER A 81 -15.54 -7.89 5.06
C SER A 81 -16.11 -7.11 6.26
N PRO A 82 -17.21 -7.53 6.90
CA PRO A 82 -17.72 -6.83 8.07
C PRO A 82 -16.65 -6.73 9.18
N GLY A 83 -16.43 -5.51 9.67
CA GLY A 83 -15.42 -5.20 10.69
C GLY A 83 -13.96 -5.29 10.21
N ALA A 84 -13.69 -5.52 8.91
CA ALA A 84 -12.32 -5.59 8.39
C ALA A 84 -11.54 -4.28 8.60
N LEU A 85 -12.21 -3.13 8.43
CA LEU A 85 -11.61 -1.82 8.72
C LEU A 85 -11.26 -1.66 10.21
N ASP A 86 -12.14 -2.10 11.11
CA ASP A 86 -11.89 -2.05 12.56
C ASP A 86 -10.71 -2.93 12.95
N ARG A 87 -10.60 -4.13 12.35
CA ARG A 87 -9.45 -5.02 12.56
C ARG A 87 -8.16 -4.47 11.96
N ALA A 88 -8.24 -3.70 10.88
CA ALA A 88 -7.09 -3.07 10.22
C ALA A 88 -6.60 -1.81 10.96
N GLU A 89 -7.49 -1.16 11.71
CA GLU A 89 -7.26 0.14 12.35
C GLU A 89 -6.00 0.22 13.22
N PRO A 90 -5.69 -0.77 14.08
CA PRO A 90 -4.49 -0.71 14.91
C PRO A 90 -3.21 -0.63 14.09
N PHE A 91 -3.16 -1.35 12.96
CA PHE A 91 -2.01 -1.34 12.07
C PHE A 91 -1.90 -0.03 11.28
N ALA A 92 -3.03 0.59 10.93
CA ALA A 92 -3.03 1.92 10.35
C ALA A 92 -2.47 2.97 11.35
N ARG A 93 -2.77 2.83 12.66
CA ARG A 93 -2.16 3.68 13.69
C ARG A 93 -0.66 3.43 13.84
N GLU A 94 -0.20 2.18 13.79
CA GLU A 94 1.23 1.85 13.79
C GLU A 94 1.95 2.51 12.61
N ILE A 95 1.39 2.38 11.40
CA ILE A 95 1.93 3.01 10.19
C ILE A 95 1.96 4.54 10.33
N THR A 96 0.88 5.13 10.87
CA THR A 96 0.82 6.57 11.13
C THR A 96 1.87 7.02 12.15
N LYS A 97 2.13 6.21 13.18
CA LYS A 97 3.18 6.50 14.16
C LYS A 97 4.55 6.49 13.50
N LEU A 98 4.85 5.48 12.66
CA LEU A 98 6.10 5.41 11.89
C LEU A 98 6.27 6.64 10.99
N LEU A 99 5.20 7.05 10.29
CA LEU A 99 5.21 8.24 9.44
C LEU A 99 5.56 9.51 10.24
N LYS A 100 5.06 9.63 11.46
CA LYS A 100 5.30 10.79 12.33
C LYS A 100 6.67 10.80 13.02
N GLU A 101 7.47 9.74 12.92
CA GLU A 101 8.83 9.72 13.49
C GLU A 101 9.76 10.70 12.76
N ASN A 102 9.48 10.99 11.48
CA ASN A 102 10.13 12.04 10.74
C ASN A 102 9.10 13.13 10.39
N SER A 103 9.22 14.30 11.03
CA SER A 103 8.29 15.40 10.83
C SER A 103 8.73 16.39 9.76
N SER A 104 9.84 16.14 9.05
CA SER A 104 10.37 17.11 8.09
C SER A 104 9.48 17.21 6.85
N GLY A 105 8.83 16.11 6.44
CA GLY A 105 7.99 16.06 5.25
C GLY A 105 6.89 14.98 5.28
N PRO A 106 6.15 14.78 4.18
CA PRO A 106 4.99 13.87 4.12
C PRO A 106 5.36 12.40 3.90
N TYR A 107 6.65 12.06 3.79
CA TYR A 107 7.13 10.70 3.53
C TYR A 107 7.80 10.08 4.77
N PHE A 108 7.93 8.76 4.79
CA PHE A 108 8.57 8.04 5.91
C PHE A 108 10.05 8.43 6.12
N LEU A 109 10.73 8.87 5.06
CA LEU A 109 12.10 9.40 5.10
C LEU A 109 12.13 10.95 5.11
N GLY A 110 11.01 11.60 5.46
CA GLY A 110 10.90 13.05 5.58
C GLY A 110 10.67 13.73 4.23
N ASP A 111 11.51 14.71 3.89
CA ASP A 111 11.45 15.46 2.63
C ASP A 111 12.10 14.74 1.45
N THR A 112 12.70 13.58 1.73
CA THR A 112 13.46 12.78 0.76
C THR A 112 12.55 12.30 -0.39
N GLU A 113 12.64 13.03 -1.51
CA GLU A 113 12.85 12.48 -2.86
C GLU A 113 11.67 11.91 -3.67
N VAL A 114 10.49 12.52 -3.60
CA VAL A 114 9.67 12.62 -4.83
C VAL A 114 9.83 14.02 -5.41
N LEU A 115 9.72 15.04 -4.57
CA LEU A 115 9.74 16.46 -4.92
C LEU A 115 11.04 16.93 -5.60
N GLU A 116 12.19 16.56 -5.06
CA GLU A 116 13.50 16.89 -5.65
C GLU A 116 13.79 16.08 -6.92
N LYS A 117 13.16 14.90 -7.09
CA LYS A 117 13.45 13.95 -8.18
C LYS A 117 12.53 14.06 -9.38
N THR A 118 11.27 14.41 -9.19
CA THR A 118 10.29 14.55 -10.29
C THR A 118 10.38 15.91 -10.99
N GLY A 119 11.20 16.83 -10.46
CA GLY A 119 11.53 18.12 -11.07
C GLY A 119 10.51 19.23 -10.84
N ASP A 120 9.40 18.95 -10.14
CA ASP A 120 8.39 19.96 -9.82
C ASP A 120 7.74 19.69 -8.45
N ALA A 121 8.44 20.12 -7.40
CA ALA A 121 7.98 20.03 -6.02
C ALA A 121 6.64 20.77 -5.79
N ASP A 122 6.36 21.81 -6.56
CA ASP A 122 5.15 22.61 -6.42
C ASP A 122 3.91 21.81 -6.84
N VAL A 123 4.01 20.98 -7.88
CA VAL A 123 2.87 20.16 -8.36
C VAL A 123 2.40 19.16 -7.30
N HIS A 124 3.33 18.49 -6.65
CA HIS A 124 3.04 17.51 -5.60
C HIS A 124 2.54 18.17 -4.32
N THR A 125 3.12 19.31 -3.93
CA THR A 125 2.65 20.10 -2.78
C THR A 125 1.22 20.57 -3.01
N ARG A 126 0.92 21.12 -4.20
CA ARG A 126 -0.44 21.49 -4.61
C ARG A 126 -1.40 20.31 -4.64
N PHE A 127 -0.95 19.13 -5.05
CA PHE A 127 -1.76 17.92 -5.01
C PHE A 127 -2.15 17.55 -3.57
N LEU A 128 -1.18 17.53 -2.65
CA LEU A 128 -1.42 17.22 -1.24
C LEU A 128 -2.29 18.29 -0.55
N GLU A 129 -2.07 19.57 -0.87
CA GLU A 129 -2.93 20.68 -0.43
C GLU A 129 -4.36 20.55 -0.97
N GLY A 130 -4.52 20.17 -2.24
CA GLY A 130 -5.83 19.93 -2.86
C GLY A 130 -6.58 18.77 -2.20
N LEU A 131 -5.84 17.78 -1.68
CA LEU A 131 -6.40 16.68 -0.91
C LEU A 131 -6.67 17.04 0.56
N SER A 132 -6.21 18.18 1.06
CA SER A 132 -6.30 18.55 2.49
C SER A 132 -7.73 18.60 3.04
N ALA A 133 -8.71 18.95 2.20
CA ALA A 133 -10.12 18.91 2.58
C ALA A 133 -10.65 17.48 2.84
N TRP A 134 -10.00 16.47 2.24
CA TRP A 134 -10.36 15.06 2.33
C TRP A 134 -9.48 14.27 3.31
N THR A 135 -8.28 14.78 3.61
CA THR A 135 -7.30 14.11 4.48
C THR A 135 -7.28 14.66 5.92
N LYS A 136 -7.97 15.77 6.20
CA LYS A 136 -8.22 16.19 7.58
C LYS A 136 -9.16 15.19 8.26
N ARG A 137 -8.66 14.56 9.33
CA ARG A 137 -9.51 13.80 10.26
C ARG A 137 -10.52 14.78 10.87
N ASN A 138 -11.81 14.48 10.72
CA ASN A 138 -12.82 15.05 11.60
C ASN A 138 -12.53 14.48 13.00
N ASP A 139 -12.13 15.37 13.90
CA ASP A 139 -11.99 15.10 15.34
C ASP A 139 -13.35 14.85 16.01
#